data_AF-A0A1I6Y052-F1
#
_entry.id   AF-A0A1I6Y052-F1
#
_cell.length_a   1.000
_cell.length_b   1.000
_cell.length_c   1.000
_cell.angle_alpha   90.00
_cell.angle_beta   90.00
_cell.angle_gamma   90.00
#
_symmetry.space_group_name_H-M   'P 1'
#
loop_
_entity.id
_entity.type
_entity.pdbx_description
1 polymer ?
#
loop_
_entity_poly.entity_id
_entity_poly.type
_entity_poly.pdbx_seq_one_letter_code
_entity_poly.pdbx_strand_id
1 'polypeptide(L)'
;MSDRIYHYTSVQSLACILKYKTMRFTRLDCLNDPNEGIALNFKNSAKQIYCSSWTKRHDDFIPMWRMYSDLDGIRLSLPEEIFKVRGQTQAPESMKPVRYNYLSNEVQVTEVNSKDSKTSEVGLGQLCGPDPVLYQKDEFEISPVFSFGDADIQEDQHSFAAIGLFKGAHWEFEEEVRFRLMRNLAITTTKSYGEVFRNNISYEQRFVDVPLCEGVFEHAEVMLGPLCKNSPNEILVDALLKNYAPNAKVSKSQIDIQKI
;
A
#
# COMPACT_ATOMS: atom_id res chain seq x y z
N MET A 1 -8.26 -22.38 -5.86
CA MET A 1 -6.92 -21.75 -5.97
C MET A 1 -7.04 -20.41 -5.27
N SER A 2 -6.14 -20.04 -4.36
CA SER A 2 -6.22 -18.70 -3.76
C SER A 2 -5.92 -17.66 -4.83
N ASP A 3 -6.61 -16.53 -4.78
CA ASP A 3 -6.25 -15.40 -5.62
C ASP A 3 -4.82 -14.95 -5.27
N ARG A 4 -4.05 -14.59 -6.30
CA ARG A 4 -2.64 -14.18 -6.19
C ARG A 4 -2.49 -12.74 -6.62
N ILE A 5 -1.52 -12.09 -6.00
CA ILE A 5 -1.12 -10.71 -6.29
C ILE A 5 0.37 -10.66 -6.56
N TYR A 6 0.79 -9.65 -7.33
CA TYR A 6 2.14 -9.53 -7.85
C TYR A 6 2.74 -8.18 -7.49
N HIS A 7 3.99 -8.18 -7.02
CA HIS A 7 4.75 -7.00 -6.64
C HIS A 7 6.06 -6.95 -7.42
N TYR A 8 6.20 -5.95 -8.28
CA TYR A 8 7.43 -5.67 -9.02
C TYR A 8 8.38 -4.88 -8.13
N THR A 9 9.61 -5.35 -8.00
CA THR A 9 10.58 -4.68 -7.13
C THR A 9 12.03 -5.05 -7.48
N SER A 10 12.97 -4.41 -6.81
CA SER A 10 14.40 -4.68 -6.96
C SER A 10 14.83 -5.93 -6.20
N VAL A 11 16.00 -6.50 -6.56
CA VAL A 11 16.60 -7.62 -5.80
C VAL A 11 16.97 -7.20 -4.37
N GLN A 12 17.36 -5.92 -4.18
CA GLN A 12 17.66 -5.35 -2.88
C GLN A 12 16.41 -5.31 -1.99
N SER A 13 15.28 -4.89 -2.55
CA SER A 13 13.98 -4.93 -1.86
C SER A 13 13.57 -6.36 -1.51
N LEU A 14 13.75 -7.31 -2.42
CA LEU A 14 13.51 -8.74 -2.13
C LEU A 14 14.35 -9.21 -0.95
N ALA A 15 15.64 -8.84 -0.88
CA ALA A 15 16.50 -9.18 0.26
C ALA A 15 15.94 -8.65 1.59
N CYS A 16 15.45 -7.41 1.62
CA CYS A 16 14.82 -6.82 2.80
C CYS A 16 13.54 -7.55 3.18
N ILE A 17 12.64 -7.81 2.21
CA ILE A 17 11.36 -8.51 2.43
C ILE A 17 11.62 -9.89 3.05
N LEU A 18 12.54 -10.66 2.47
CA LEU A 18 12.86 -12.01 2.92
C LEU A 18 13.54 -12.04 4.28
N LYS A 19 14.54 -11.16 4.50
CA LYS A 19 15.31 -11.10 5.75
C LYS A 19 14.47 -10.64 6.93
N TYR A 20 13.70 -9.57 6.75
CA TYR A 20 12.93 -8.94 7.82
C TYR A 20 11.52 -9.48 7.94
N LYS A 21 11.03 -10.23 6.93
CA LYS A 21 9.67 -10.78 6.87
C LYS A 21 8.63 -9.66 7.00
N THR A 22 8.90 -8.54 6.35
CA THR A 22 8.03 -7.37 6.32
C THR A 22 7.76 -6.94 4.89
N MET A 23 6.64 -6.26 4.68
CA MET A 23 6.36 -5.51 3.46
C MET A 23 6.38 -4.02 3.77
N ARG A 24 7.06 -3.25 2.92
CA ARG A 24 7.06 -1.80 3.05
C ARG A 24 5.72 -1.21 2.60
N PHE A 25 5.19 -0.31 3.42
CA PHE A 25 4.11 0.58 3.04
C PHE A 25 4.67 2.00 2.98
N THR A 26 4.38 2.71 1.91
CA THR A 26 4.85 4.07 1.67
C THR A 26 3.70 5.04 1.92
N ARG A 27 3.99 6.20 2.53
CA ARG A 27 2.99 7.25 2.75
C ARG A 27 2.44 7.69 1.41
N LEU A 28 1.12 7.88 1.30
CA LEU A 28 0.44 8.04 0.02
C LEU A 28 0.98 9.22 -0.81
N ASP A 29 1.36 10.33 -0.16
CA ASP A 29 2.00 11.50 -0.82
C ASP A 29 3.44 11.25 -1.32
N CYS A 30 4.01 10.06 -1.07
CA CYS A 30 5.35 9.67 -1.47
C CYS A 30 5.36 8.60 -2.58
N LEU A 31 4.19 8.27 -3.15
CA LEU A 31 4.06 7.37 -4.29
C LEU A 31 4.26 8.12 -5.62
N ASN A 32 4.10 7.40 -6.75
CA ASN A 32 4.43 7.90 -8.09
C ASN A 32 3.39 8.86 -8.67
N ASP A 33 2.11 8.69 -8.35
CA ASP A 33 1.05 9.63 -8.73
C ASP A 33 0.88 10.67 -7.62
N PRO A 34 1.21 11.96 -7.85
CA PRO A 34 1.04 12.99 -6.84
C PRO A 34 -0.43 13.30 -6.51
N ASN A 35 -1.38 12.82 -7.32
CA ASN A 35 -2.80 13.16 -7.19
C ASN A 35 -3.63 12.13 -6.41
N GLU A 36 -3.12 10.92 -6.21
CA GLU A 36 -3.91 9.77 -5.73
C GLU A 36 -4.31 9.82 -4.24
N GLY A 37 -3.86 10.86 -3.54
CA GLY A 37 -4.26 11.16 -2.16
C GLY A 37 -4.91 12.54 -1.98
N ILE A 38 -5.22 13.25 -3.06
CA ILE A 38 -5.88 14.56 -2.99
C ILE A 38 -7.37 14.36 -2.63
N ALA A 39 -7.83 15.12 -1.64
CA ALA A 39 -9.23 15.15 -1.22
C ALA A 39 -9.67 16.60 -0.99
N LEU A 40 -10.83 16.99 -1.52
CA LEU A 40 -11.29 18.39 -1.60
C LEU A 40 -11.32 19.08 -0.24
N ASN A 41 -11.89 18.41 0.77
CA ASN A 41 -12.05 18.97 2.11
C ASN A 41 -11.11 18.34 3.14
N PHE A 42 -10.10 17.56 2.74
CA PHE A 42 -9.15 16.90 3.64
C PHE A 42 -7.70 16.95 3.13
N LYS A 43 -7.08 18.13 3.29
CA LYS A 43 -5.77 18.49 2.72
C LYS A 43 -4.63 17.52 3.04
N ASN A 44 -4.50 17.06 4.28
CA ASN A 44 -3.39 16.18 4.69
C ASN A 44 -3.74 14.68 4.70
N SER A 45 -4.85 14.27 4.09
CA SER A 45 -5.26 12.87 4.07
C SER A 45 -4.19 11.93 3.48
N ALA A 46 -3.54 12.33 2.38
CA ALA A 46 -2.40 11.61 1.79
C ALA A 46 -1.20 11.42 2.74
N LYS A 47 -1.08 12.26 3.77
CA LYS A 47 -0.03 12.19 4.77
C LYS A 47 -0.42 11.39 6.01
N GLN A 48 -1.60 10.78 6.00
CA GLN A 48 -2.16 9.99 7.11
C GLN A 48 -2.49 8.54 6.70
N ILE A 49 -2.14 8.12 5.48
CA ILE A 49 -2.31 6.75 5.00
C ILE A 49 -0.97 6.24 4.46
N TYR A 50 -0.66 4.98 4.76
CA TYR A 50 0.42 4.24 4.13
C TYR A 50 -0.15 3.17 3.21
N CYS A 51 0.46 2.93 2.05
CA CYS A 51 -0.02 1.97 1.06
C CYS A 51 1.09 1.00 0.62
N SER A 52 0.69 -0.22 0.31
CA SER A 52 1.51 -1.19 -0.43
C SER A 52 0.80 -1.55 -1.73
N SER A 53 1.49 -1.32 -2.84
CA SER A 53 0.99 -1.41 -4.21
C SER A 53 1.34 -2.74 -4.86
N TRP A 54 0.33 -3.39 -5.44
CA TRP A 54 0.41 -4.69 -6.10
C TRP A 54 -0.40 -4.66 -7.40
N THR A 55 -0.30 -5.69 -8.22
CA THR A 55 -1.19 -5.89 -9.38
C THR A 55 -1.81 -7.27 -9.31
N LYS A 56 -3.02 -7.43 -9.87
CA LYS A 56 -3.64 -8.74 -10.13
C LYS A 56 -3.31 -9.29 -11.51
N ARG A 57 -2.59 -8.54 -12.34
CA ARG A 57 -2.21 -8.97 -13.68
C ARG A 57 -1.24 -10.15 -13.62
N HIS A 58 -1.69 -11.31 -14.10
CA HIS A 58 -0.89 -12.54 -14.14
C HIS A 58 0.32 -12.41 -15.07
N ASP A 59 0.11 -11.87 -16.28
CA ASP A 59 1.18 -11.77 -17.27
C ASP A 59 2.11 -10.61 -16.95
N ASP A 60 3.41 -10.78 -17.20
CA ASP A 60 4.35 -9.71 -16.96
C ASP A 60 4.33 -8.64 -18.05
N PHE A 61 4.75 -7.41 -17.70
CA PHE A 61 4.51 -6.25 -18.54
C PHE A 61 5.70 -5.29 -18.51
N ILE A 62 6.19 -4.88 -19.69
CA ILE A 62 7.41 -4.06 -19.84
C ILE A 62 7.33 -2.74 -19.06
N PRO A 63 6.22 -1.95 -19.12
CA PRO A 63 6.08 -0.74 -18.32
C PRO A 63 6.26 -0.96 -16.81
N MET A 64 5.72 -2.05 -16.25
CA MET A 64 5.89 -2.38 -14.83
C MET A 64 7.35 -2.68 -14.50
N TRP A 65 8.01 -3.51 -15.33
CA TRP A 65 9.42 -3.81 -15.17
C TRP A 65 10.31 -2.55 -15.23
N ARG A 66 10.03 -1.66 -16.19
CA ARG A 66 10.77 -0.40 -16.33
C ARG A 66 10.57 0.51 -15.13
N MET A 67 9.33 0.66 -14.68
CA MET A 67 8.98 1.58 -13.60
C MET A 67 9.57 1.18 -12.25
N TYR A 68 9.50 -0.11 -11.90
CA TYR A 68 9.81 -0.55 -10.54
C TYR A 68 11.19 -1.20 -10.38
N SER A 69 11.85 -1.59 -11.47
CA SER A 69 13.13 -2.28 -11.37
C SER A 69 14.09 -2.10 -12.56
N ASP A 70 13.78 -1.18 -13.48
CA ASP A 70 14.54 -0.98 -14.72
C ASP A 70 14.86 -2.30 -15.48
N LEU A 71 13.86 -3.20 -15.56
CA LEU A 71 13.95 -4.54 -16.18
C LEU A 71 14.89 -5.57 -15.50
N ASP A 72 15.69 -5.16 -14.53
CA ASP A 72 16.71 -6.00 -13.85
C ASP A 72 16.31 -6.33 -12.40
N GLY A 73 15.01 -6.51 -12.17
CA GLY A 73 14.46 -6.86 -10.87
C GLY A 73 13.73 -8.19 -10.86
N ILE A 74 12.80 -8.29 -9.92
CA ILE A 74 11.95 -9.46 -9.72
C ILE A 74 10.50 -9.05 -9.62
N ARG A 75 9.62 -10.01 -9.88
CA ARG A 75 8.21 -9.93 -9.55
C ARG A 75 7.90 -11.02 -8.53
N LEU A 76 7.61 -10.59 -7.32
CA LEU A 76 7.20 -11.46 -6.23
C LEU A 76 5.69 -11.69 -6.32
N SER A 77 5.28 -12.94 -6.34
CA SER A 77 3.88 -13.34 -6.24
C SER A 77 3.61 -13.99 -4.90
N LEU A 78 2.51 -13.60 -4.25
CA LEU A 78 2.02 -14.14 -2.98
C LEU A 78 0.50 -14.39 -3.06
N PRO A 79 -0.06 -15.23 -2.16
CA PRO A 79 -1.51 -15.23 -1.92
C PRO A 79 -1.97 -13.85 -1.42
N GLU A 80 -3.27 -13.54 -1.41
CA GLU A 80 -3.77 -12.26 -0.86
C GLU A 80 -3.64 -12.16 0.68
N GLU A 81 -3.62 -13.30 1.38
CA GLU A 81 -3.46 -13.37 2.83
C GLU A 81 -1.99 -13.28 3.23
N ILE A 82 -1.42 -12.07 3.21
CA ILE A 82 0.03 -11.85 3.44
C ILE A 82 0.40 -11.30 4.81
N PHE A 83 -0.56 -10.74 5.57
CA PHE A 83 -0.26 -9.97 6.79
C PHE A 83 -0.71 -10.67 8.06
N LYS A 84 0.03 -10.41 9.15
CA LYS A 84 -0.31 -10.90 10.49
C LYS A 84 -1.42 -10.05 11.10
N VAL A 85 -2.66 -10.55 11.00
CA VAL A 85 -3.88 -9.88 11.46
C VAL A 85 -4.57 -10.60 12.63
N ARG A 86 -5.42 -9.88 13.37
CA ARG A 86 -6.26 -10.41 14.46
C ARG A 86 -7.74 -10.26 14.11
N GLY A 87 -8.54 -11.23 14.56
CA GLY A 87 -10.00 -11.23 14.40
C GLY A 87 -10.45 -11.69 13.01
N GLN A 88 -11.75 -11.58 12.76
CA GLN A 88 -12.34 -11.85 11.44
C GLN A 88 -12.36 -10.58 10.59
N THR A 89 -12.20 -10.74 9.27
CA THR A 89 -12.32 -9.65 8.31
C THR A 89 -13.69 -9.00 8.40
N GLN A 90 -13.71 -7.69 8.57
CA GLN A 90 -14.92 -6.92 8.70
C GLN A 90 -15.30 -6.35 7.32
N ALA A 91 -16.57 -6.52 6.96
CA ALA A 91 -17.19 -5.77 5.87
C ALA A 91 -17.90 -4.56 6.49
N PRO A 92 -17.76 -3.35 5.96
CA PRO A 92 -18.41 -2.18 6.54
C PRO A 92 -19.94 -2.29 6.37
N GLU A 93 -20.67 -1.95 7.43
CA GLU A 93 -22.11 -2.19 7.57
C GLU A 93 -22.99 -1.38 6.62
N SER A 94 -22.50 -0.31 5.98
CA SER A 94 -23.17 0.26 4.80
C SER A 94 -22.30 1.27 4.03
N MET A 95 -22.51 1.30 2.71
CA MET A 95 -22.12 2.34 1.73
C MET A 95 -20.73 2.36 1.07
N LYS A 96 -19.81 1.41 1.30
CA LYS A 96 -18.69 1.05 0.37
C LYS A 96 -17.84 -0.09 0.97
N PRO A 97 -17.76 -1.29 0.37
CA PRO A 97 -17.21 -2.48 1.02
C PRO A 97 -15.68 -2.53 0.96
N VAL A 98 -15.02 -1.60 1.64
CA VAL A 98 -13.58 -1.75 1.93
C VAL A 98 -13.44 -2.78 3.04
N ARG A 99 -12.95 -3.97 2.71
CA ARG A 99 -12.65 -4.98 3.72
C ARG A 99 -11.47 -4.51 4.55
N TYR A 100 -11.59 -4.64 5.87
CA TYR A 100 -10.47 -4.35 6.76
C TYR A 100 -10.29 -5.43 7.81
N ASN A 101 -9.04 -5.52 8.26
CA ASN A 101 -8.58 -6.31 9.37
C ASN A 101 -7.83 -5.41 10.34
N TYR A 102 -7.49 -5.96 11.51
CA TYR A 102 -6.58 -5.30 12.44
C TYR A 102 -5.26 -6.03 12.45
N LEU A 103 -4.14 -5.30 12.39
CA LEU A 103 -2.83 -5.89 12.63
C LEU A 103 -2.79 -6.50 14.04
N SER A 104 -2.05 -7.60 14.21
CA SER A 104 -1.85 -8.17 15.55
C SER A 104 -1.08 -7.21 16.46
N ASN A 105 -0.16 -6.43 15.89
CA ASN A 105 0.57 -5.36 16.57
C ASN A 105 0.44 -4.07 15.75
N GLU A 106 0.12 -2.97 16.41
CA GLU A 106 0.05 -1.67 15.76
C GLU A 106 1.44 -1.16 15.37
N VAL A 107 1.52 -0.53 14.20
CA VAL A 107 2.73 0.14 13.74
C VAL A 107 2.74 1.55 14.34
N GLN A 108 3.77 1.89 15.10
CA GLN A 108 3.90 3.22 15.70
C GLN A 108 4.44 4.22 14.68
N VAL A 109 3.83 5.40 14.65
CA VAL A 109 4.27 6.54 13.84
C VAL A 109 4.20 7.83 14.67
N THR A 110 5.00 8.80 14.26
CA THR A 110 5.02 10.13 14.88
C THR A 110 4.03 11.03 14.17
N GLU A 111 2.93 11.35 14.85
CA GLU A 111 1.98 12.37 14.43
C GLU A 111 2.56 13.75 14.69
N VAL A 112 2.48 14.64 13.69
CA VAL A 112 2.97 16.01 13.74
C VAL A 112 1.83 16.96 13.47
N ASN A 113 1.62 17.93 14.35
CA ASN A 113 0.72 19.05 14.15
C ASN A 113 1.49 20.27 13.63
N SER A 114 1.33 20.60 12.36
CA SER A 114 2.03 21.73 11.73
C SER A 114 1.60 23.11 12.24
N LYS A 115 0.49 23.21 12.98
CA LYS A 115 -0.02 24.48 13.52
C LYS A 115 0.75 24.94 14.75
N ASP A 116 1.15 24.00 15.61
CA ASP A 116 1.80 24.28 16.89
C ASP A 116 3.10 23.48 17.11
N SER A 117 3.57 22.75 16.10
CA SER A 117 4.79 21.93 16.09
C SER A 117 4.81 20.82 17.14
N LYS A 118 3.67 20.46 17.72
CA LYS A 118 3.59 19.34 18.66
C LYS A 118 3.68 18.02 17.92
N THR A 119 4.28 17.05 18.61
CA THR A 119 4.37 15.66 18.14
C THR A 119 3.79 14.70 19.17
N SER A 120 3.26 13.57 18.69
CA SER A 120 2.79 12.48 19.53
C SER A 120 2.95 11.14 18.81
N GLU A 121 3.29 10.09 19.55
CA GLU A 121 3.30 8.73 19.01
C GLU A 121 1.86 8.19 18.92
N VAL A 122 1.51 7.62 17.76
CA VAL A 122 0.20 7.01 17.50
C VAL A 122 0.37 5.64 16.85
N GLY A 123 -0.48 4.69 17.23
CA GLY A 123 -0.52 3.36 16.63
C GLY A 123 -1.45 3.30 15.42
N LEU A 124 -0.96 2.68 14.34
CA LEU A 124 -1.73 2.33 13.16
C LEU A 124 -2.07 0.84 13.21
N GLY A 125 -3.37 0.54 13.31
CA GLY A 125 -3.86 -0.83 13.49
C GLY A 125 -4.75 -1.34 12.36
N GLN A 126 -5.40 -0.46 11.60
CA GLN A 126 -6.37 -0.87 10.59
C GLN A 126 -5.73 -1.06 9.23
N LEU A 127 -5.78 -2.30 8.75
CA LEU A 127 -5.27 -2.74 7.46
C LEU A 127 -6.44 -3.05 6.53
N CYS A 128 -6.59 -2.25 5.48
CA CYS A 128 -7.59 -2.44 4.43
C CYS A 128 -6.99 -3.16 3.22
N GLY A 129 -7.84 -3.79 2.43
CA GLY A 129 -7.49 -4.37 1.14
C GLY A 129 -7.10 -5.85 1.15
N PRO A 130 -6.64 -6.39 0.01
CA PRO A 130 -6.29 -5.63 -1.20
C PRO A 130 -7.54 -5.10 -1.93
N ASP A 131 -7.61 -3.77 -2.11
CA ASP A 131 -8.70 -3.11 -2.82
C ASP A 131 -8.23 -2.67 -4.22
N PRO A 132 -9.05 -2.80 -5.28
CA PRO A 132 -8.69 -2.31 -6.60
C PRO A 132 -8.65 -0.78 -6.64
N VAL A 133 -7.65 -0.24 -7.34
CA VAL A 133 -7.58 1.16 -7.71
C VAL A 133 -8.49 1.41 -8.91
N LEU A 134 -9.25 2.50 -8.86
CA LEU A 134 -10.16 2.91 -9.91
C LEU A 134 -9.53 4.04 -10.73
N TYR A 135 -9.63 3.91 -12.05
CA TYR A 135 -9.02 4.83 -13.01
C TYR A 135 -10.07 5.65 -13.74
N GLN A 136 -9.89 6.97 -13.81
CA GLN A 136 -10.79 7.87 -14.55
C GLN A 136 -10.02 8.97 -15.28
N LYS A 137 -10.63 9.51 -16.34
CA LYS A 137 -10.03 10.57 -17.17
C LYS A 137 -10.10 11.94 -16.53
N ASP A 138 -11.19 12.22 -15.81
CA ASP A 138 -11.43 13.50 -15.15
C ASP A 138 -10.87 13.50 -13.72
N GLU A 139 -10.71 14.68 -13.13
CA GLU A 139 -10.21 14.82 -11.76
C GLU A 139 -11.18 14.17 -10.75
N PHE A 140 -10.63 13.41 -9.81
CA PHE A 140 -11.41 12.82 -8.72
C PHE A 140 -11.70 13.85 -7.64
N GLU A 141 -12.97 14.23 -7.52
CA GLU A 141 -13.45 15.03 -6.42
C GLU A 141 -13.95 14.13 -5.29
N ILE A 142 -13.05 13.74 -4.38
CA ILE A 142 -13.42 13.03 -3.16
C ILE A 142 -13.62 14.07 -2.05
N SER A 143 -14.83 14.10 -1.49
CA SER A 143 -15.18 14.87 -0.29
C SER A 143 -15.38 13.91 0.89
N PRO A 144 -14.29 13.47 1.56
CA PRO A 144 -14.37 12.44 2.60
C PRO A 144 -14.93 12.93 3.95
N VAL A 145 -15.18 14.22 4.10
CA VAL A 145 -15.58 14.79 5.40
C VAL A 145 -17.03 15.27 5.37
N PHE A 146 -17.80 14.82 6.34
CA PHE A 146 -19.22 15.15 6.50
C PHE A 146 -19.42 15.83 7.85
N SER A 147 -19.96 17.05 7.83
CA SER A 147 -20.34 17.76 9.06
C SER A 147 -21.77 17.42 9.46
N PHE A 148 -22.01 17.17 10.74
CA PHE A 148 -23.34 16.86 11.28
C PHE A 148 -23.46 17.33 12.73
N GLY A 149 -24.68 17.31 13.26
CA GLY A 149 -25.01 17.74 14.62
C GLY A 149 -26.00 18.91 14.66
N ASP A 150 -26.38 19.29 15.87
CA ASP A 150 -27.37 20.33 16.16
C ASP A 150 -26.70 21.65 16.58
N ALA A 151 -27.49 22.65 17.00
CA ALA A 151 -26.99 23.98 17.36
C ALA A 151 -25.89 23.96 18.45
N ASP A 152 -25.96 22.99 19.38
CA ASP A 152 -25.06 22.92 20.54
C ASP A 152 -23.81 22.05 20.30
N ILE A 153 -23.88 21.07 19.39
CA ILE A 153 -22.79 20.12 19.11
C ILE A 153 -22.64 19.99 17.60
N GLN A 154 -21.52 20.47 17.07
CA GLN A 154 -21.13 20.27 15.67
C GLN A 154 -19.92 19.36 15.59
N GLU A 155 -20.05 18.29 14.80
CA GLU A 155 -19.03 17.28 14.59
C GLU A 155 -18.69 17.15 13.10
N ASP A 156 -17.50 16.62 12.84
CA ASP A 156 -17.04 16.22 11.52
C ASP A 156 -16.70 14.72 11.56
N GLN A 157 -17.28 13.96 10.64
CA GLN A 157 -16.88 12.58 10.34
C GLN A 157 -15.91 12.62 9.17
N HIS A 158 -14.71 12.10 9.37
CA HIS A 158 -13.65 11.99 8.37
C HIS A 158 -13.55 10.54 7.92
N SER A 159 -13.83 10.26 6.65
CA SER A 159 -13.75 8.92 6.07
C SER A 159 -12.47 8.73 5.25
N PHE A 160 -11.68 7.70 5.57
CA PHE A 160 -10.49 7.32 4.80
C PHE A 160 -10.78 6.24 3.76
N ALA A 161 -12.01 5.72 3.71
CA ALA A 161 -12.38 4.54 2.94
C ALA A 161 -12.03 4.64 1.45
N ALA A 162 -12.19 5.83 0.85
CA ALA A 162 -11.96 6.04 -0.57
C ALA A 162 -10.57 6.62 -0.91
N ILE A 163 -9.84 7.12 0.08
CA ILE A 163 -8.58 7.85 -0.13
C ILE A 163 -7.49 6.84 -0.55
N GLY A 164 -6.74 7.16 -1.61
CA GLY A 164 -5.73 6.27 -2.16
C GLY A 164 -6.25 5.18 -3.08
N LEU A 165 -7.53 5.18 -3.47
CA LEU A 165 -8.12 4.19 -4.40
C LEU A 165 -8.46 4.74 -5.77
N PHE A 166 -7.96 5.93 -6.11
CA PHE A 166 -8.27 6.57 -7.37
C PHE A 166 -7.01 7.14 -8.00
N LYS A 167 -6.84 6.93 -9.31
CA LYS A 167 -5.70 7.40 -10.10
C LYS A 167 -6.16 7.90 -11.46
N GLY A 168 -5.40 8.85 -12.03
CA GLY A 168 -5.66 9.30 -13.40
C GLY A 168 -5.54 8.15 -14.41
N ALA A 169 -6.35 8.16 -15.48
CA ALA A 169 -6.40 7.09 -16.48
C ALA A 169 -5.06 6.77 -17.18
N HIS A 170 -4.09 7.69 -17.14
CA HIS A 170 -2.75 7.43 -17.67
C HIS A 170 -1.94 6.42 -16.83
N TRP A 171 -2.38 6.11 -15.60
CA TRP A 171 -1.81 5.06 -14.74
C TRP A 171 -2.54 3.71 -14.84
N GLU A 172 -3.58 3.59 -15.68
CA GLU A 172 -4.44 2.40 -15.77
C GLU A 172 -3.65 1.11 -16.07
N PHE A 173 -2.53 1.23 -16.77
CA PHE A 173 -1.66 0.11 -17.12
C PHE A 173 -1.04 -0.60 -15.91
N GLU A 174 -1.06 0.00 -14.72
CA GLU A 174 -0.56 -0.63 -13.49
C GLU A 174 -1.50 -1.72 -12.96
N GLU A 175 -2.80 -1.65 -13.30
CA GLU A 175 -3.85 -2.57 -12.83
C GLU A 175 -3.74 -2.81 -11.31
N GLU A 176 -3.66 -1.71 -10.56
CA GLU A 176 -3.20 -1.71 -9.19
C GLU A 176 -4.27 -2.21 -8.21
N VAL A 177 -3.84 -3.02 -7.25
CA VAL A 177 -4.57 -3.32 -6.01
C VAL A 177 -3.71 -2.90 -4.82
N ARG A 178 -4.35 -2.33 -3.78
CA ARG A 178 -3.67 -1.72 -2.65
C ARG A 178 -4.07 -2.35 -1.34
N PHE A 179 -3.07 -2.61 -0.51
CA PHE A 179 -3.26 -2.62 0.92
C PHE A 179 -3.05 -1.22 1.47
N ARG A 180 -3.88 -0.81 2.43
CA ARG A 180 -3.81 0.53 3.04
C ARG A 180 -3.81 0.41 4.55
N LEU A 181 -2.84 1.04 5.20
CA LEU A 181 -2.68 1.08 6.64
C LEU A 181 -2.99 2.48 7.16
N MET A 182 -3.88 2.55 8.14
CA MET A 182 -4.34 3.80 8.76
C MET A 182 -4.69 3.58 10.24
N ARG A 183 -4.88 4.67 10.97
CA ARG A 183 -5.30 4.63 12.38
C ARG A 183 -6.72 4.09 12.50
N ASN A 184 -7.66 4.76 11.82
CA ASN A 184 -9.05 4.35 11.71
C ASN A 184 -9.61 4.70 10.31
N LEU A 185 -10.53 3.88 9.80
CA LEU A 185 -11.21 4.00 8.51
C LEU A 185 -12.17 5.19 8.53
N ALA A 186 -12.70 5.51 9.71
CA ALA A 186 -13.46 6.71 9.97
C ALA A 186 -13.09 7.26 11.36
N ILE A 187 -13.04 8.59 11.47
CA ILE A 187 -12.82 9.30 12.74
C ILE A 187 -13.90 10.37 12.86
N THR A 188 -14.48 10.51 14.05
CA THR A 188 -15.40 11.60 14.39
C THR A 188 -14.68 12.58 15.30
N THR A 189 -14.76 13.87 15.00
CA THR A 189 -14.14 14.94 15.80
C THR A 189 -15.15 16.06 16.04
N THR A 190 -14.96 16.88 17.07
CA THR A 190 -15.61 18.19 17.12
C THR A 190 -15.22 19.00 15.87
N LYS A 191 -16.10 19.84 15.36
CA LYS A 191 -15.83 20.65 14.16
C LYS A 191 -14.59 21.54 14.29
N SER A 192 -14.36 22.09 15.48
CA SER A 192 -13.19 22.93 15.76
C SER A 192 -11.87 22.15 15.69
N TYR A 193 -11.83 20.91 16.18
CA TYR A 193 -10.66 20.04 16.05
C TYR A 193 -10.55 19.43 14.65
N GLY A 194 -11.68 19.16 13.99
CA GLY A 194 -11.74 18.60 12.64
C GLY A 194 -10.97 19.44 11.62
N GLU A 195 -11.03 20.77 11.71
CA GLU A 195 -10.24 21.63 10.83
C GLU A 195 -8.73 21.46 11.03
N VAL A 196 -8.27 21.39 12.29
CA VAL A 196 -6.86 21.15 12.62
C VAL A 196 -6.44 19.75 12.14
N PHE A 197 -7.28 18.74 12.37
CA PHE A 197 -7.06 17.37 11.93
C PHE A 197 -6.85 17.28 10.41
N ARG A 198 -7.67 17.99 9.63
CA ARG A 198 -7.59 17.94 8.16
C ARG A 198 -6.43 18.70 7.57
N ASN A 199 -6.07 19.83 8.18
CA ASN A 199 -5.14 20.79 7.59
C ASN A 199 -3.73 20.74 8.18
N ASN A 200 -3.59 20.22 9.41
CA ASN A 200 -2.35 20.33 10.16
C ASN A 200 -1.76 19.01 10.64
N ILE A 201 -2.58 17.96 10.77
CA ILE A 201 -2.10 16.64 11.21
C ILE A 201 -1.51 15.85 10.03
N SER A 202 -0.35 15.25 10.25
CA SER A 202 0.36 14.35 9.32
C SER A 202 1.26 13.38 10.07
N TYR A 203 1.69 12.29 9.43
CA TYR A 203 2.68 11.38 10.00
C TYR A 203 4.07 11.67 9.46
N GLU A 204 5.10 11.67 10.30
CA GLU A 204 6.47 12.03 9.93
C GLU A 204 7.11 10.99 9.01
N GLN A 205 6.98 9.71 9.35
CA GLN A 205 7.62 8.61 8.63
C GLN A 205 7.11 8.55 7.20
N ARG A 206 8.01 8.49 6.22
CA ARG A 206 7.64 8.38 4.79
C ARG A 206 7.29 6.95 4.38
N PHE A 207 7.71 5.98 5.17
CA PHE A 207 7.37 4.58 5.01
C PHE A 207 7.36 3.89 6.37
N VAL A 208 6.67 2.76 6.44
CA VAL A 208 6.67 1.82 7.56
C VAL A 208 6.78 0.40 7.03
N ASP A 209 7.32 -0.51 7.82
CA ASP A 209 7.46 -1.92 7.42
C ASP A 209 6.47 -2.78 8.23
N VAL A 210 5.53 -3.43 7.54
CA VAL A 210 4.43 -4.20 8.14
C VAL A 210 4.77 -5.69 8.17
N PRO A 211 4.64 -6.38 9.32
CA PRO A 211 4.94 -7.81 9.44
C PRO A 211 4.07 -8.71 8.57
N LEU A 212 4.73 -9.61 7.84
CA LEU A 212 4.06 -10.67 7.09
C LEU A 212 3.61 -11.82 8.01
N CYS A 213 2.61 -12.59 7.57
CA CYS A 213 2.18 -13.80 8.28
C CYS A 213 3.24 -14.91 8.20
N GLU A 214 3.17 -15.86 9.13
CA GLU A 214 4.07 -17.01 9.15
C GLU A 214 3.80 -17.92 7.95
N GLY A 215 4.85 -18.54 7.40
CA GLY A 215 4.71 -19.45 6.25
C GLY A 215 4.41 -18.77 4.91
N VAL A 216 4.25 -17.44 4.83
CA VAL A 216 3.85 -16.74 3.59
C VAL A 216 4.72 -17.08 2.38
N PHE A 217 6.02 -17.33 2.60
CA PHE A 217 6.97 -17.63 1.53
C PHE A 217 6.95 -19.09 1.06
N GLU A 218 6.23 -20.00 1.73
CA GLU A 218 6.03 -21.38 1.25
C GLU A 218 5.23 -21.43 -0.05
N HIS A 219 4.47 -20.38 -0.33
CA HIS A 219 3.66 -20.22 -1.53
C HIS A 219 4.15 -19.06 -2.42
N ALA A 220 5.38 -18.58 -2.20
CA ALA A 220 5.96 -17.51 -3.00
C ALA A 220 6.39 -18.02 -4.37
N GLU A 221 6.18 -17.16 -5.38
CA GLU A 221 6.76 -17.36 -6.70
C GLU A 221 7.55 -16.09 -7.07
N VAL A 222 8.76 -16.27 -7.57
CA VAL A 222 9.66 -15.16 -7.95
C VAL A 222 9.95 -15.29 -9.43
N MET A 223 9.49 -14.33 -10.21
CA MET A 223 9.84 -14.22 -11.63
C MET A 223 11.01 -13.24 -11.79
N LEU A 224 12.06 -13.66 -12.47
CA LEU A 224 13.18 -12.80 -12.84
C LEU A 224 12.80 -11.91 -14.02
N GLY A 225 13.11 -10.62 -13.93
CA GLY A 225 12.87 -9.65 -14.99
C GLY A 225 13.69 -9.92 -16.27
N PRO A 226 13.34 -9.28 -17.40
CA PRO A 226 13.97 -9.56 -18.70
C PRO A 226 15.48 -9.37 -18.77
N LEU A 227 16.04 -8.44 -17.98
CA LEU A 227 17.49 -8.22 -17.88
C LEU A 227 18.12 -8.86 -16.63
N CYS A 228 17.29 -9.37 -15.72
CA CYS A 228 17.74 -10.12 -14.54
C CYS A 228 18.04 -11.58 -14.90
N LYS A 229 17.27 -12.16 -15.83
CA LYS A 229 17.57 -13.51 -16.35
C LYS A 229 18.96 -13.54 -16.98
N ASN A 230 19.77 -14.49 -16.55
CA ASN A 230 21.16 -14.73 -16.90
C ASN A 230 22.12 -13.58 -16.50
N SER A 231 21.79 -12.81 -15.46
CA SER A 231 22.62 -11.72 -14.94
C SER A 231 23.19 -12.06 -13.54
N PRO A 232 24.17 -11.30 -13.02
CA PRO A 232 24.64 -11.46 -11.64
C PRO A 232 23.52 -11.37 -10.60
N ASN A 233 22.44 -10.65 -10.89
CA ASN A 233 21.29 -10.56 -10.00
C ASN A 233 20.53 -11.89 -9.87
N GLU A 234 20.51 -12.75 -10.91
CA GLU A 234 19.97 -14.11 -10.79
C GLU A 234 20.70 -14.91 -9.70
N ILE A 235 22.03 -14.83 -9.66
CA ILE A 235 22.85 -15.50 -8.64
C ILE A 235 22.49 -14.99 -7.23
N LEU A 236 22.28 -13.68 -7.09
CA LEU A 236 21.86 -13.09 -5.81
C LEU A 236 20.47 -13.55 -5.40
N VAL A 237 19.51 -13.59 -6.33
CA VAL A 237 18.15 -14.09 -6.08
C VAL A 237 18.20 -15.55 -5.62
N ASP A 238 18.95 -16.41 -6.32
CA ASP A 238 19.10 -17.82 -5.96
C ASP A 238 19.67 -17.99 -4.54
N ALA A 239 20.69 -17.21 -4.19
CA ALA A 239 21.28 -17.23 -2.85
C ALA A 239 20.29 -16.76 -1.77
N LEU A 240 19.52 -15.71 -2.05
CA LEU A 240 18.50 -15.19 -1.13
C LEU A 240 17.39 -16.21 -0.89
N LEU A 241 16.85 -16.81 -1.95
CA LEU A 241 15.76 -17.78 -1.86
C LEU A 241 16.20 -19.05 -1.16
N LYS A 242 17.39 -19.58 -1.48
CA LYS A 242 17.94 -20.75 -0.78
C LYS A 242 18.05 -20.52 0.74
N ASN A 243 18.36 -19.30 1.17
CA ASN A 243 18.56 -18.98 2.58
C ASN A 243 17.26 -18.65 3.32
N TYR A 244 16.33 -17.92 2.69
CA TYR A 244 15.15 -17.37 3.37
C TYR A 244 13.81 -17.96 2.92
N ALA A 245 13.72 -18.50 1.70
CA ALA A 245 12.49 -19.01 1.11
C ALA A 245 12.76 -20.23 0.19
N PRO A 246 13.29 -21.35 0.73
CA PRO A 246 13.78 -22.47 -0.09
C PRO A 246 12.69 -23.20 -0.89
N ASN A 247 11.42 -23.02 -0.51
CA ASN A 247 10.27 -23.60 -1.20
C ASN A 247 9.66 -22.66 -2.26
N ALA A 248 10.17 -21.42 -2.39
CA ALA A 248 9.69 -20.48 -3.38
C ALA A 248 9.98 -20.99 -4.79
N LYS A 249 9.02 -20.88 -5.70
CA LYS A 249 9.24 -21.25 -7.11
C LYS A 249 9.89 -20.10 -7.84
N VAL A 250 10.87 -20.41 -8.68
CA VAL A 250 11.55 -19.42 -9.53
C VAL A 250 11.17 -19.62 -10.99
N SER A 251 10.91 -18.52 -11.69
CA SER A 251 10.64 -18.49 -13.13
C SER A 251 11.37 -17.32 -13.79
N LYS A 252 11.42 -17.31 -15.12
CA LYS A 252 12.05 -16.24 -15.91
C LYS A 252 10.99 -15.58 -16.78
N SER A 253 11.04 -14.25 -16.88
CA SER A 253 10.24 -13.50 -17.87
C SER A 253 10.48 -14.06 -19.28
N GLN A 254 9.39 -14.28 -20.02
CA GLN A 254 9.42 -14.71 -21.41
C GLN A 254 9.61 -13.54 -22.38
N ILE A 255 9.67 -12.31 -21.87
CA ILE A 255 9.91 -11.13 -22.69
C ILE A 255 11.40 -11.06 -23.03
N ASP A 256 11.72 -10.92 -24.31
CA ASP A 256 13.08 -10.73 -24.80
C ASP A 256 13.35 -9.26 -25.09
N ILE A 257 14.44 -8.74 -24.53
CA ILE A 257 14.85 -7.34 -24.66
C ILE A 257 16.33 -7.31 -25.05
N GLN A 258 16.65 -6.55 -26.09
CA GLN A 258 18.02 -6.18 -26.41
C GLN A 258 18.38 -4.91 -25.63
N LYS A 259 19.51 -4.94 -24.92
CA LYS A 259 20.04 -3.76 -24.24
C LYS A 259 20.61 -2.82 -25.32
N ILE A 260 19.94 -1.68 -25.54
CA ILE A 260 20.38 -0.60 -26.43
C ILE A 260 21.41 0.25 -25.69
#